data_AF-A0A4P2Q4H7-F1
#
_entry.id   AF-A0A4P2Q4H7-F1
#
_cell.length_a   1.000
_cell.length_b   1.000
_cell.length_c   1.000
_cell.angle_alpha   90.00
_cell.angle_beta   90.00
_cell.angle_gamma   90.00
#
_symmetry.space_group_name_H-M   'P 1'
#
loop_
_entity.id
_entity.type
_entity.pdbx_description
1 polymer ?
#
loop_
_entity_poly.entity_id
_entity_poly.type
_entity_poly.pdbx_seq_one_letter_code
_entity_poly.pdbx_strand_id
1 'polypeptide(L)'
;MRINDLAGLSTASFGKGSQRTFGLLSCVTPLLLGACIVSANPDAEDTAGAGGSVAGAGGAPSGASGGDAPTSTTTSSWTGTGGVGGGDPSTSTATTGSSSTGAAGGGAGGSSGTGSTHPKDHCVDGFDPHPSDATMKDGPAEYIKNGQIDLTVQPEVIAWMEENEWQAAHFEWHSIRRCGPGGLGGSRVDICNSAVPVPPDQECKTTGDGYQFLAMHRHMIQSLKQLWPKHSEQFEGFEKFPTTAEELPEQWRADFRPWSATTLANAKIADEIDKPENLSRFPDEGALGMWIQCFAGVAIPGSSERASGLHGDLHFKWVRPNNTDHGVGNQFTNIDNYMFWKLHGWIDKVWEKYRVAKGLSPDDPKLKDDIAAQCYEMDAIARVINPSLEPNPGTSTPTTESGVFHTAVRPIFESAVHKCSGCHAAPSTGPHAGLSLGGDISSADIVAGLVNKPSKGGGQFRLVVPGNPDQSWLYLKVSGMAASAGCRPSATASCMTGVMPQAADGKPSLTSAELATLRQWIQDGAPAPTQ
;
A
#
# COMPACT_ATOMS: atom_id res chain seq x y z
N MET A 1 -28.44 -68.31 10.61
CA MET A 1 -27.45 -68.66 11.66
C MET A 1 -26.44 -67.51 11.68
N ARG A 2 -26.51 -66.65 12.73
CA ARG A 2 -25.60 -65.54 13.18
C ARG A 2 -24.98 -64.61 12.11
N ILE A 3 -25.42 -63.35 11.93
CA ILE A 3 -25.21 -62.12 12.73
C ILE A 3 -23.73 -61.64 12.78
N ASN A 4 -23.42 -60.58 12.01
CA ASN A 4 -22.78 -59.33 12.48
C ASN A 4 -22.71 -58.27 11.34
N ASP A 5 -23.76 -57.45 11.28
CA ASP A 5 -23.80 -55.97 11.26
C ASP A 5 -22.56 -55.26 11.89
N LEU A 6 -22.14 -54.02 11.59
CA LEU A 6 -22.82 -52.79 11.16
C LEU A 6 -21.81 -51.72 10.64
N ALA A 7 -22.32 -50.84 9.75
CA ALA A 7 -22.09 -49.39 9.49
C ALA A 7 -20.82 -48.68 10.02
N GLY A 8 -20.20 -47.70 9.34
CA GLY A 8 -20.64 -46.80 8.27
C GLY A 8 -20.50 -45.35 8.75
N LEU A 9 -19.93 -44.45 7.94
CA LEU A 9 -20.35 -43.05 7.80
C LEU A 9 -19.71 -42.42 6.56
N SER A 10 -20.54 -41.62 5.89
CA SER A 10 -20.43 -41.05 4.55
C SER A 10 -20.03 -39.58 4.66
N THR A 11 -19.22 -39.08 3.71
CA THR A 11 -19.18 -37.65 3.35
C THR A 11 -19.35 -37.49 1.85
N ALA A 12 -20.30 -36.63 1.51
CA ALA A 12 -20.78 -36.35 0.17
C ALA A 12 -19.76 -35.54 -0.64
N SER A 13 -19.51 -36.00 -1.87
CA SER A 13 -18.84 -35.24 -2.92
C SER A 13 -19.91 -34.48 -3.71
N PHE A 14 -19.89 -33.15 -3.66
CA PHE A 14 -20.62 -32.30 -4.59
C PHE A 14 -19.65 -31.75 -5.64
N GLY A 15 -20.03 -31.96 -6.89
CA GLY A 15 -19.20 -31.73 -8.07
C GLY A 15 -18.82 -30.28 -8.31
N LYS A 16 -17.61 -30.10 -8.84
CA LYS A 16 -17.21 -28.91 -9.59
C LYS A 16 -17.28 -29.22 -11.08
N GLY A 17 -17.98 -28.33 -11.78
CA GLY A 17 -18.30 -28.44 -13.20
C GLY A 17 -17.07 -28.42 -14.09
N SER A 18 -17.14 -29.28 -15.09
CA SER A 18 -16.35 -29.29 -16.32
C SER A 18 -16.27 -27.88 -16.95
N GLN A 19 -15.08 -27.27 -16.94
CA GLN A 19 -14.72 -26.29 -17.95
C GLN A 19 -13.84 -26.95 -19.02
N ARG A 20 -14.34 -26.80 -20.25
CA ARG A 20 -13.84 -27.40 -21.46
C ARG A 20 -12.48 -26.84 -21.83
N THR A 21 -11.64 -27.79 -22.21
CA THR A 21 -10.39 -27.65 -22.94
C THR A 21 -10.62 -26.79 -24.20
N PHE A 22 -10.04 -25.60 -24.25
CA PHE A 22 -9.65 -24.95 -25.50
C PHE A 22 -8.13 -24.98 -25.56
N GLY A 23 -7.61 -25.97 -26.27
CA GLY A 23 -6.22 -25.97 -26.71
C GLY A 23 -6.05 -24.90 -27.77
N LEU A 24 -5.31 -23.85 -27.42
CA LEU A 24 -4.64 -23.00 -28.38
C LEU A 24 -3.14 -23.16 -28.17
N LEU A 25 -2.54 -23.86 -29.12
CA LEU A 25 -1.13 -23.73 -29.48
C LEU A 25 -0.81 -22.23 -29.57
N SER A 26 0.02 -21.71 -28.68
CA SER A 26 0.67 -20.41 -28.90
C SER A 26 2.18 -20.64 -28.86
N CYS A 27 2.78 -20.38 -30.00
CA CYS A 27 4.18 -20.57 -30.29
C CYS A 27 5.06 -19.71 -29.38
N VAL A 28 6.13 -20.36 -28.94
CA VAL A 28 7.37 -19.78 -28.43
C VAL A 28 7.74 -18.51 -29.22
N THR A 29 7.75 -17.37 -28.54
CA THR A 29 8.45 -16.17 -29.01
C THR A 29 9.32 -15.66 -27.85
N PRO A 30 10.64 -15.87 -27.88
CA PRO A 30 11.54 -15.26 -26.91
C PRO A 30 11.68 -13.78 -27.27
N LEU A 31 11.23 -12.90 -26.39
CA LEU A 31 11.51 -11.47 -26.50
C LEU A 31 12.96 -11.23 -26.09
N LEU A 32 13.79 -11.06 -27.12
CA LEU A 32 15.13 -10.52 -27.07
C LEU A 32 15.11 -9.12 -26.44
N LEU A 33 15.60 -8.99 -25.21
CA LEU A 33 16.17 -7.73 -24.72
C LEU A 33 17.58 -7.63 -25.31
N GLY A 34 17.66 -6.98 -26.47
CA GLY A 34 18.90 -6.62 -27.14
C GLY A 34 19.65 -5.55 -26.33
N ALA A 35 20.68 -5.98 -25.60
CA ALA A 35 21.75 -5.12 -25.15
C ALA A 35 22.60 -4.72 -26.36
N CYS A 36 22.30 -3.57 -26.97
CA CYS A 36 23.23 -2.92 -27.89
C CYS A 36 24.30 -2.19 -27.07
N ILE A 37 25.42 -2.88 -26.84
CA ILE A 37 26.71 -2.24 -26.52
C ILE A 37 27.16 -1.54 -27.80
N VAL A 38 27.03 -0.22 -27.84
CA VAL A 38 27.80 0.60 -28.78
C VAL A 38 29.00 1.13 -28.02
N SER A 39 30.15 0.49 -28.22
CA SER A 39 31.44 1.09 -27.93
C SER A 39 31.66 2.24 -28.91
N ALA A 40 31.69 3.48 -28.42
CA ALA A 40 32.20 4.60 -29.19
C ALA A 40 33.06 5.49 -28.28
N ASN A 41 34.34 5.55 -28.62
CA ASN A 41 35.32 6.54 -28.21
C ASN A 41 34.73 7.96 -28.24
N PRO A 42 34.94 8.80 -27.21
CA PRO A 42 34.72 10.23 -27.33
C PRO A 42 36.01 10.89 -27.81
N ASP A 43 36.06 11.26 -29.09
CA ASP A 43 36.92 12.33 -29.63
C ASP A 43 36.53 12.56 -31.10
N ALA A 44 35.54 13.44 -31.33
CA ALA A 44 35.41 14.22 -32.57
C ALA A 44 34.30 15.27 -32.43
N GLU A 45 34.67 16.50 -32.77
CA GLU A 45 33.87 17.71 -32.76
C GLU A 45 32.77 17.75 -33.85
N ASP A 46 31.89 18.74 -33.67
CA ASP A 46 31.19 19.54 -34.68
C ASP A 46 29.73 19.25 -35.13
N THR A 47 28.92 20.27 -34.80
CA THR A 47 27.89 20.98 -35.60
C THR A 47 26.51 20.37 -35.89
N ALA A 48 25.51 21.07 -35.32
CA ALA A 48 24.31 21.66 -35.93
C ALA A 48 23.29 20.80 -36.69
N GLY A 49 22.00 20.98 -36.34
CA GLY A 49 20.89 20.66 -37.24
C GLY A 49 19.52 20.59 -36.57
N ALA A 50 18.64 21.53 -36.92
CA ALA A 50 17.32 21.77 -36.35
C ALA A 50 16.17 21.08 -37.11
N GLY A 51 14.98 21.06 -36.47
CA GLY A 51 13.64 20.94 -37.11
C GLY A 51 13.05 19.51 -37.16
N GLY A 52 11.76 19.26 -36.92
CA GLY A 52 10.60 20.10 -36.65
C GLY A 52 9.34 19.25 -36.43
N SER A 53 8.28 19.92 -35.94
CA SER A 53 6.81 19.70 -35.99
C SER A 53 6.25 18.60 -36.94
N VAL A 54 5.06 18.00 -36.76
CA VAL A 54 3.69 18.60 -36.86
C VAL A 54 2.59 17.70 -36.24
N ALA A 55 1.48 18.38 -35.92
CA ALA A 55 0.17 18.13 -35.30
C ALA A 55 -0.84 17.05 -35.82
N GLY A 56 -1.88 16.85 -34.96
CA GLY A 56 -3.32 16.88 -35.31
C GLY A 56 -4.08 15.54 -35.19
N ALA A 57 -5.39 15.43 -34.92
CA ALA A 57 -6.49 16.28 -34.41
C ALA A 57 -7.80 15.42 -34.45
N GLY A 58 -8.77 15.68 -33.56
CA GLY A 58 -10.22 15.39 -33.73
C GLY A 58 -10.70 13.95 -33.44
N GLY A 59 -11.90 13.67 -32.92
CA GLY A 59 -13.08 14.46 -32.59
C GLY A 59 -14.24 13.50 -32.19
N ALA A 60 -15.14 13.95 -31.33
CA ALA A 60 -16.42 13.29 -30.98
C ALA A 60 -17.48 13.51 -32.10
N PRO A 61 -18.71 12.91 -32.08
CA PRO A 61 -19.76 13.30 -31.11
C PRO A 61 -20.82 12.23 -30.73
N SER A 62 -21.68 12.71 -29.83
CA SER A 62 -22.93 12.27 -29.17
C SER A 62 -24.07 11.59 -29.97
N GLY A 63 -24.96 10.88 -29.24
CA GLY A 63 -26.35 10.57 -29.62
C GLY A 63 -27.19 10.01 -28.45
N ALA A 64 -28.46 10.39 -28.36
CA ALA A 64 -29.32 10.45 -27.15
C ALA A 64 -30.54 9.48 -27.14
N SER A 65 -31.35 9.60 -26.06
CA SER A 65 -32.77 9.20 -25.86
C SER A 65 -33.06 7.70 -25.59
N GLY A 66 -34.00 7.26 -24.74
CA GLY A 66 -35.05 7.84 -23.89
C GLY A 66 -35.99 6.69 -23.41
N GLY A 67 -36.83 6.88 -22.38
CA GLY A 67 -37.91 5.92 -22.06
C GLY A 67 -38.41 5.89 -20.61
N ASP A 68 -39.74 5.94 -20.46
CA ASP A 68 -40.55 6.27 -19.28
C ASP A 68 -40.77 5.18 -18.19
N ALA A 69 -41.26 5.69 -17.04
CA ALA A 69 -42.05 5.18 -15.88
C ALA A 69 -42.85 3.83 -16.00
N PRO A 70 -43.43 3.21 -14.92
CA PRO A 70 -44.00 3.87 -13.73
C PRO A 70 -44.03 3.16 -12.33
N THR A 71 -44.31 3.99 -11.31
CA THR A 71 -45.02 3.82 -10.02
C THR A 71 -45.19 2.45 -9.33
N SER A 72 -44.89 2.42 -8.02
CA SER A 72 -45.75 1.76 -7.02
C SER A 72 -45.65 2.37 -5.62
N THR A 73 -46.82 2.71 -5.09
CA THR A 73 -47.18 3.18 -3.75
C THR A 73 -47.08 2.07 -2.71
N THR A 74 -46.54 2.34 -1.51
CA THR A 74 -47.02 1.66 -0.29
C THR A 74 -46.78 2.51 0.96
N THR A 75 -47.90 2.88 1.57
CA THR A 75 -48.07 3.39 2.92
C THR A 75 -47.99 2.26 3.95
N SER A 76 -47.30 2.47 5.07
CA SER A 76 -47.74 1.89 6.35
C SER A 76 -47.18 2.67 7.53
N SER A 77 -48.09 3.38 8.18
CA SER A 77 -48.02 3.87 9.55
C SER A 77 -47.87 2.71 10.55
N TRP A 78 -47.00 2.85 11.56
CA TRP A 78 -47.26 2.24 12.86
C TRP A 78 -46.74 3.10 14.01
N THR A 79 -47.68 3.43 14.87
CA THR A 79 -47.59 4.11 16.16
C THR A 79 -47.14 3.15 17.25
N GLY A 80 -46.31 3.58 18.18
CA GLY A 80 -45.94 2.78 19.36
C GLY A 80 -45.22 3.58 20.44
N THR A 81 -46.02 4.18 21.32
CA THR A 81 -45.72 4.88 22.57
C THR A 81 -44.78 4.18 23.55
N GLY A 82 -43.83 4.95 24.11
CA GLY A 82 -43.79 5.29 25.55
C GLY A 82 -43.43 4.22 26.58
N GLY A 83 -42.32 4.43 27.31
CA GLY A 83 -42.00 3.72 28.54
C GLY A 83 -40.85 4.38 29.31
N VAL A 84 -41.20 5.19 30.30
CA VAL A 84 -40.31 5.86 31.25
C VAL A 84 -40.06 4.94 32.44
N GLY A 85 -38.83 4.90 32.97
CA GLY A 85 -38.55 4.25 34.25
C GLY A 85 -37.10 4.39 34.67
N GLY A 86 -36.80 5.41 35.48
CA GLY A 86 -35.53 5.55 36.18
C GLY A 86 -35.50 4.79 37.50
N GLY A 87 -34.32 4.75 38.12
CA GLY A 87 -34.18 4.48 39.56
C GLY A 87 -33.04 3.54 39.96
N ASP A 88 -31.84 4.12 40.05
CA ASP A 88 -30.99 4.16 41.26
C ASP A 88 -30.26 2.92 41.84
N PRO A 89 -29.18 3.18 42.63
CA PRO A 89 -27.96 2.39 42.62
C PRO A 89 -27.72 1.64 43.94
N SER A 90 -26.72 0.73 43.96
CA SER A 90 -26.15 0.26 45.21
C SER A 90 -24.66 -0.05 45.11
N THR A 91 -23.97 0.47 46.12
CA THR A 91 -22.55 0.55 46.42
C THR A 91 -21.91 -0.75 46.93
N SER A 92 -20.58 -0.80 46.74
CA SER A 92 -19.52 -1.32 47.64
C SER A 92 -19.55 -2.77 48.11
N THR A 93 -18.45 -3.51 47.91
CA THR A 93 -17.42 -3.73 48.95
C THR A 93 -16.24 -4.55 48.44
N ALA A 94 -15.05 -4.22 48.93
CA ALA A 94 -13.79 -4.93 48.73
C ALA A 94 -13.69 -6.13 49.69
N THR A 95 -12.94 -7.16 49.31
CA THR A 95 -12.26 -8.04 50.28
C THR A 95 -10.99 -8.65 49.71
N THR A 96 -10.01 -8.75 50.60
CA THR A 96 -8.59 -9.03 50.45
C THR A 96 -8.28 -10.53 50.54
N GLY A 97 -7.23 -10.95 49.81
CA GLY A 97 -6.24 -11.94 50.26
C GLY A 97 -6.53 -13.43 50.06
N SER A 98 -5.67 -14.14 49.31
CA SER A 98 -4.65 -15.02 49.91
C SER A 98 -3.90 -15.83 48.84
N SER A 99 -2.61 -16.02 49.11
CA SER A 99 -1.63 -16.82 48.38
C SER A 99 -1.85 -18.33 48.49
N SER A 100 -1.59 -19.08 47.42
CA SER A 100 -1.11 -20.46 47.52
C SER A 100 -0.27 -20.85 46.29
N THR A 101 0.82 -21.55 46.59
CA THR A 101 1.79 -22.17 45.68
C THR A 101 1.27 -23.53 45.20
N GLY A 102 1.56 -23.92 43.94
CA GLY A 102 1.35 -25.31 43.52
C GLY A 102 1.33 -25.57 42.01
N ALA A 103 2.49 -26.00 41.48
CA ALA A 103 2.73 -27.02 40.46
C ALA A 103 1.93 -27.07 39.12
N ALA A 104 2.74 -26.99 38.05
CA ALA A 104 2.69 -27.64 36.73
C ALA A 104 1.40 -28.36 36.29
N GLY A 105 0.77 -27.80 35.25
CA GLY A 105 -0.14 -28.50 34.35
C GLY A 105 0.03 -27.93 32.94
N GLY A 106 0.38 -28.78 31.98
CA GLY A 106 0.37 -28.42 30.56
C GLY A 106 -1.03 -27.99 30.15
N GLY A 107 -1.12 -26.81 29.55
CA GLY A 107 -2.37 -26.25 29.06
C GLY A 107 -2.09 -25.44 27.81
N ALA A 108 -2.76 -25.79 26.72
CA ALA A 108 -2.85 -24.98 25.51
C ALA A 108 -3.30 -23.56 25.91
N GLY A 109 -2.46 -22.57 25.63
CA GLY A 109 -2.69 -21.17 25.96
C GLY A 109 -3.73 -20.55 25.04
N GLY A 110 -5.00 -20.85 25.26
CA GLY A 110 -6.09 -19.96 24.90
C GLY A 110 -6.04 -18.76 25.84
N SER A 111 -5.62 -17.60 25.33
CA SER A 111 -5.60 -16.34 26.08
C SER A 111 -7.04 -15.91 26.40
N SER A 112 -7.50 -16.20 27.61
CA SER A 112 -8.67 -15.58 28.22
C SER A 112 -8.20 -14.51 29.20
N GLY A 113 -7.72 -13.38 28.66
CA GLY A 113 -7.40 -12.17 29.41
C GLY A 113 -8.55 -11.16 29.29
N THR A 114 -9.25 -10.90 30.39
CA THR A 114 -10.32 -9.90 30.52
C THR A 114 -9.75 -8.47 30.56
N GLY A 115 -9.20 -7.98 29.44
CA GLY A 115 -8.75 -6.60 29.28
C GLY A 115 -8.86 -6.16 27.82
N SER A 116 -9.77 -5.20 27.55
CA SER A 116 -10.07 -4.56 26.26
C SER A 116 -9.84 -5.40 24.99
N THR A 117 -10.92 -5.99 24.47
CA THR A 117 -10.99 -6.75 23.21
C THR A 117 -10.88 -5.83 21.98
N HIS A 118 -9.87 -4.98 21.90
CA HIS A 118 -9.52 -4.36 20.63
C HIS A 118 -8.80 -5.43 19.80
N PRO A 119 -9.31 -5.74 18.61
CA PRO A 119 -8.57 -6.59 17.71
C PRO A 119 -7.19 -5.99 17.41
N LYS A 120 -6.15 -6.82 17.48
CA LYS A 120 -4.76 -6.40 17.27
C LYS A 120 -4.60 -5.85 15.85
N ASP A 121 -4.02 -4.67 15.72
CA ASP A 121 -3.63 -4.10 14.44
C ASP A 121 -2.16 -4.42 14.19
N HIS A 122 -1.89 -5.42 13.36
CA HIS A 122 -0.52 -5.85 13.09
C HIS A 122 0.38 -4.76 12.47
N CYS A 123 -0.16 -3.73 11.82
CA CYS A 123 0.65 -2.64 11.28
C CYS A 123 1.20 -1.72 12.36
N VAL A 124 0.54 -1.66 13.53
CA VAL A 124 0.92 -0.82 14.68
C VAL A 124 1.49 -1.66 15.82
N ASP A 125 0.80 -2.75 16.16
CA ASP A 125 1.11 -3.64 17.28
C ASP A 125 2.12 -4.75 16.89
N GLY A 126 2.41 -4.89 15.59
CA GLY A 126 3.25 -5.95 15.05
C GLY A 126 2.57 -7.31 14.98
N PHE A 127 3.26 -8.28 14.38
CA PHE A 127 2.80 -9.66 14.29
C PHE A 127 3.07 -10.44 15.57
N ASP A 128 2.17 -11.37 15.90
CA ASP A 128 2.50 -12.42 16.87
C ASP A 128 3.42 -13.46 16.20
N PRO A 129 4.33 -14.11 16.96
CA PRO A 129 5.16 -15.17 16.41
C PRO A 129 4.30 -16.27 15.79
N HIS A 130 4.60 -16.62 14.54
CA HIS A 130 3.92 -17.66 13.80
C HIS A 130 4.19 -19.03 14.46
N PRO A 131 3.20 -19.94 14.55
CA PRO A 131 3.39 -21.24 15.21
C PRO A 131 4.56 -22.07 14.64
N SER A 132 4.87 -21.91 13.35
CA SER A 132 6.00 -22.60 12.73
C SER A 132 7.37 -22.11 13.19
N ASP A 133 7.50 -20.94 13.84
CA ASP A 133 8.77 -20.49 14.44
C ASP A 133 9.31 -21.45 15.50
N ALA A 134 8.48 -22.33 16.07
CA ALA A 134 8.94 -23.36 16.98
C ALA A 134 9.55 -24.60 16.29
N THR A 135 9.27 -24.81 15.02
CA THR A 135 9.55 -26.08 14.31
C THR A 135 10.27 -25.92 12.97
N MET A 136 10.31 -24.70 12.44
CA MET A 136 11.04 -24.35 11.21
C MET A 136 12.54 -24.65 11.39
N LYS A 137 13.24 -24.89 10.28
CA LYS A 137 14.68 -25.13 10.29
C LYS A 137 15.46 -23.81 10.26
N ASP A 138 16.64 -23.81 10.87
CA ASP A 138 17.61 -22.71 10.76
C ASP A 138 18.14 -22.56 9.33
N GLY A 139 18.39 -21.31 8.92
CA GLY A 139 19.00 -20.99 7.63
C GLY A 139 18.07 -21.16 6.41
N PRO A 140 18.62 -21.04 5.19
CA PRO A 140 17.84 -21.18 3.96
C PRO A 140 17.47 -22.64 3.62
N ALA A 141 16.46 -22.81 2.77
CA ALA A 141 16.14 -24.07 2.12
C ALA A 141 16.77 -24.12 0.71
N GLU A 142 17.30 -25.28 0.32
CA GLU A 142 17.75 -25.52 -1.05
C GLU A 142 16.56 -25.79 -1.97
N TYR A 143 16.49 -25.07 -3.08
CA TYR A 143 15.51 -25.29 -4.14
C TYR A 143 16.24 -25.70 -5.42
N ILE A 144 15.96 -26.90 -5.93
CA ILE A 144 16.66 -27.47 -7.08
C ILE A 144 15.72 -27.60 -8.26
N LYS A 145 16.04 -26.90 -9.35
CA LYS A 145 15.31 -27.01 -10.63
C LYS A 145 16.31 -27.12 -11.79
N ASN A 146 16.03 -28.04 -12.71
CA ASN A 146 16.86 -28.30 -13.90
C ASN A 146 18.36 -28.47 -13.59
N GLY A 147 18.69 -29.10 -12.45
CA GLY A 147 20.07 -29.32 -12.03
C GLY A 147 20.83 -28.08 -11.52
N GLN A 148 20.16 -26.94 -11.36
CA GLN A 148 20.74 -25.73 -10.75
C GLN A 148 20.14 -25.53 -9.34
N ILE A 149 21.00 -25.38 -8.35
CA ILE A 149 20.60 -25.08 -6.96
C ILE A 149 20.40 -23.57 -6.80
N ASP A 150 19.33 -23.21 -6.10
CA ASP A 150 19.08 -21.87 -5.55
C ASP A 150 18.71 -21.98 -4.06
N LEU A 151 18.64 -20.86 -3.36
CA LEU A 151 18.30 -20.78 -1.94
C LEU A 151 17.02 -19.95 -1.75
N THR A 152 16.05 -20.54 -1.07
CA THR A 152 14.83 -19.85 -0.65
C THR A 152 14.82 -19.65 0.86
N VAL A 153 13.92 -18.78 1.35
CA VAL A 153 13.48 -18.89 2.75
C VAL A 153 12.82 -20.26 2.98
N GLN A 154 12.62 -20.63 4.24
CA GLN A 154 11.99 -21.91 4.57
C GLN A 154 10.55 -22.00 4.01
N PRO A 155 10.08 -23.20 3.63
CA PRO A 155 8.76 -23.39 3.01
C PRO A 155 7.59 -22.83 3.84
N GLU A 156 7.71 -22.84 5.18
CA GLU A 156 6.69 -22.28 6.07
C GLU A 156 6.53 -20.77 5.90
N VAL A 157 7.62 -20.05 5.60
CA VAL A 157 7.59 -18.61 5.31
C VAL A 157 6.94 -18.37 3.95
N ILE A 158 7.29 -19.17 2.94
CA ILE A 158 6.70 -19.07 1.59
C ILE A 158 5.18 -19.32 1.65
N ALA A 159 4.76 -20.39 2.32
CA ALA A 159 3.34 -20.72 2.48
C ALA A 159 2.57 -19.59 3.18
N TRP A 160 3.14 -19.02 4.24
CA TRP A 160 2.52 -17.86 4.90
C TRP A 160 2.43 -16.65 3.97
N MET A 161 3.49 -16.34 3.20
CA MET A 161 3.46 -15.24 2.24
C MET A 161 2.39 -15.47 1.15
N GLU A 162 2.25 -16.70 0.65
CA GLU A 162 1.22 -17.08 -0.34
C GLU A 162 -0.19 -16.92 0.24
N GLU A 163 -0.43 -17.40 1.47
CA GLU A 163 -1.71 -17.28 2.18
C GLU A 163 -2.12 -15.82 2.42
N ASN A 164 -1.15 -14.91 2.50
CA ASN A 164 -1.37 -13.47 2.71
C ASN A 164 -1.18 -12.64 1.42
N GLU A 165 -1.02 -13.29 0.25
CA GLU A 165 -0.77 -12.65 -1.05
C GLU A 165 0.46 -11.73 -1.11
N TRP A 166 1.46 -11.92 -0.25
CA TRP A 166 2.61 -11.02 -0.13
C TRP A 166 3.46 -10.95 -1.40
N GLN A 167 3.66 -12.07 -2.11
CA GLN A 167 4.43 -12.08 -3.36
C GLN A 167 3.77 -11.19 -4.42
N ALA A 168 2.46 -11.37 -4.61
CA ALA A 168 1.69 -10.60 -5.58
C ALA A 168 1.56 -9.14 -5.13
N ALA A 169 1.31 -8.89 -3.84
CA ALA A 169 1.19 -7.54 -3.30
C ALA A 169 2.49 -6.74 -3.42
N HIS A 170 3.64 -7.35 -3.15
CA HIS A 170 4.96 -6.74 -3.37
C HIS A 170 5.16 -6.34 -4.84
N PHE A 171 4.82 -7.24 -5.79
CA PHE A 171 4.89 -6.93 -7.21
C PHE A 171 3.96 -5.76 -7.60
N GLU A 172 2.71 -5.76 -7.12
CA GLU A 172 1.75 -4.71 -7.40
C GLU A 172 2.10 -3.37 -6.71
N TRP A 173 2.77 -3.40 -5.56
CA TRP A 173 3.28 -2.20 -4.87
C TRP A 173 4.33 -1.46 -5.71
N HIS A 174 5.20 -2.19 -6.41
CA HIS A 174 6.08 -1.60 -7.42
C HIS A 174 5.29 -1.11 -8.64
N SER A 175 4.28 -1.87 -9.05
CA SER A 175 3.51 -1.60 -10.27
C SER A 175 2.63 -0.35 -10.14
N ILE A 176 2.04 -0.10 -8.98
CA ILE A 176 1.20 1.09 -8.73
C ILE A 176 2.01 2.40 -8.74
N ARG A 177 3.31 2.33 -8.48
CA ARG A 177 4.27 3.44 -8.62
C ARG A 177 4.69 3.69 -10.07
N ARG A 178 4.23 2.87 -11.02
CA ARG A 178 4.52 2.99 -12.46
C ARG A 178 3.29 3.35 -13.29
N CYS A 179 2.19 3.82 -12.67
CA CYS A 179 0.95 4.15 -13.36
C CYS A 179 1.02 5.42 -14.24
N GLY A 180 2.08 6.22 -14.11
CA GLY A 180 2.28 7.44 -14.91
C GLY A 180 2.69 7.19 -16.38
N PRO A 181 2.61 8.24 -17.24
CA PRO A 181 3.04 8.17 -18.63
C PRO A 181 4.50 7.73 -18.75
N GLY A 182 4.77 6.69 -19.53
CA GLY A 182 6.10 6.12 -19.72
C GLY A 182 6.53 5.08 -18.68
N GLY A 183 5.63 4.69 -17.77
CA GLY A 183 5.84 3.51 -16.94
C GLY A 183 5.79 2.22 -17.76
N LEU A 184 6.87 1.44 -17.73
CA LEU A 184 6.86 0.06 -18.21
C LEU A 184 6.27 -0.82 -17.09
N GLY A 185 4.96 -0.71 -16.87
CA GLY A 185 4.26 -1.44 -15.82
C GLY A 185 3.61 -2.71 -16.36
N GLY A 186 3.90 -3.85 -15.74
CA GLY A 186 3.02 -5.03 -15.76
C GLY A 186 2.17 -5.00 -14.49
N SER A 187 0.92 -5.45 -14.55
CA SER A 187 0.07 -5.65 -13.39
C SER A 187 -0.77 -6.91 -13.63
N ARG A 188 -0.97 -7.72 -12.59
CA ARG A 188 -1.82 -8.91 -12.59
C ARG A 188 -3.29 -8.55 -12.40
N VAL A 189 -3.56 -7.42 -11.76
CA VAL A 189 -4.91 -7.02 -11.31
C VAL A 189 -5.34 -5.63 -11.81
N ASP A 190 -4.61 -5.06 -12.78
CA ASP A 190 -4.81 -3.69 -13.26
C ASP A 190 -4.78 -2.66 -12.11
N ILE A 191 -3.72 -2.73 -11.30
CA ILE A 191 -3.60 -2.00 -10.02
C ILE A 191 -3.77 -0.48 -10.19
N CYS A 192 -3.39 0.07 -11.35
CA CYS A 192 -3.52 1.49 -11.68
C CYS A 192 -4.96 2.00 -11.80
N ASN A 193 -5.90 1.10 -12.09
CA ASN A 193 -7.33 1.38 -12.16
C ASN A 193 -8.08 0.71 -11.00
N SER A 194 -7.35 0.17 -10.03
CA SER A 194 -7.94 -0.55 -8.92
C SER A 194 -8.50 0.38 -7.87
N ALA A 195 -9.05 -0.29 -6.87
CA ALA A 195 -9.37 0.24 -5.57
C ALA A 195 -8.21 1.03 -4.94
N VAL A 196 -6.96 0.58 -4.98
CA VAL A 196 -5.87 1.23 -4.22
C VAL A 196 -5.50 2.58 -4.86
N PRO A 197 -5.34 3.67 -4.08
CA PRO A 197 -4.91 4.95 -4.61
C PRO A 197 -3.52 4.86 -5.23
N VAL A 198 -3.39 5.39 -6.44
CA VAL A 198 -2.08 5.59 -7.05
C VAL A 198 -1.30 6.62 -6.23
N PRO A 199 -0.13 6.27 -5.65
CA PRO A 199 0.64 7.19 -4.83
C PRO A 199 1.12 8.38 -5.67
N PRO A 200 1.13 9.60 -5.11
CA PRO A 200 1.60 10.78 -5.84
C PRO A 200 3.10 10.70 -6.18
N ASP A 201 3.85 10.00 -5.33
CA ASP A 201 5.25 9.65 -5.56
C ASP A 201 5.32 8.43 -6.47
N GLN A 202 5.81 8.64 -7.69
CA GLN A 202 5.95 7.60 -8.72
C GLN A 202 7.41 7.16 -8.82
N GLU A 203 7.62 5.91 -9.25
CA GLU A 203 8.91 5.24 -9.24
C GLU A 203 9.97 6.07 -9.97
N CYS A 204 11.03 6.42 -9.23
CA CYS A 204 12.15 7.19 -9.71
C CYS A 204 11.79 8.59 -10.25
N LYS A 205 10.69 9.20 -9.77
CA LYS A 205 10.26 10.56 -10.15
C LYS A 205 10.45 11.59 -9.06
N THR A 206 10.26 11.21 -7.80
CA THR A 206 10.34 12.11 -6.63
C THR A 206 11.15 11.45 -5.53
N THR A 207 11.77 12.25 -4.66
CA THR A 207 12.48 11.71 -3.49
C THR A 207 11.53 11.01 -2.50
N GLY A 208 10.24 11.37 -2.50
CA GLY A 208 9.21 10.67 -1.72
C GLY A 208 9.11 9.18 -2.06
N ASP A 209 9.28 8.81 -3.34
CA ASP A 209 9.29 7.41 -3.78
C ASP A 209 10.51 6.66 -3.24
N GLY A 210 11.69 7.28 -3.27
CA GLY A 210 12.90 6.71 -2.66
C GLY A 210 12.74 6.45 -1.16
N TYR A 211 12.05 7.33 -0.44
CA TYR A 211 11.76 7.12 0.98
C TYR A 211 10.77 5.97 1.20
N GLN A 212 9.69 5.90 0.40
CA GLN A 212 8.70 4.83 0.48
C GLN A 212 9.31 3.46 0.15
N PHE A 213 10.22 3.38 -0.82
CA PHE A 213 11.00 2.17 -1.09
C PHE A 213 11.75 1.68 0.15
N LEU A 214 12.47 2.57 0.82
CA LEU A 214 13.20 2.23 2.04
C LEU A 214 12.24 1.79 3.16
N ALA A 215 11.16 2.54 3.39
CA ALA A 215 10.17 2.25 4.43
C ALA A 215 9.42 0.93 4.20
N MET A 216 9.02 0.62 2.96
CA MET A 216 8.28 -0.60 2.63
C MET A 216 9.13 -1.85 2.79
N HIS A 217 10.38 -1.82 2.33
CA HIS A 217 11.27 -2.97 2.50
C HIS A 217 11.65 -3.17 3.97
N ARG A 218 11.80 -2.08 4.74
CA ARG A 218 11.94 -2.16 6.21
C ARG A 218 10.72 -2.78 6.87
N HIS A 219 9.51 -2.40 6.46
CA HIS A 219 8.26 -3.02 6.93
C HIS A 219 8.32 -4.55 6.73
N MET A 220 8.59 -5.01 5.51
CA MET A 220 8.65 -6.44 5.21
C MET A 220 9.67 -7.18 6.09
N ILE A 221 10.88 -6.63 6.25
CA ILE A 221 11.93 -7.23 7.09
C ILE A 221 11.48 -7.30 8.56
N GLN A 222 10.91 -6.22 9.09
CA GLN A 222 10.46 -6.17 10.48
C GLN A 222 9.34 -7.17 10.74
N SER A 223 8.36 -7.27 9.84
CA SER A 223 7.24 -8.20 9.96
C SER A 223 7.70 -9.66 9.98
N LEU A 224 8.59 -10.06 9.07
CA LEU A 224 9.09 -11.45 9.06
C LEU A 224 9.94 -11.76 10.31
N LYS A 225 10.69 -10.80 10.83
CA LYS A 225 11.40 -10.96 12.11
C LYS A 225 10.46 -11.09 13.31
N GLN A 226 9.29 -10.46 13.28
CA GLN A 226 8.27 -10.60 14.32
C GLN A 226 7.53 -11.94 14.24
N LEU A 227 7.26 -12.42 13.02
CA LEU A 227 6.63 -13.72 12.77
C LEU A 227 7.57 -14.89 13.12
N TRP A 228 8.87 -14.77 12.83
CA TRP A 228 9.86 -15.82 13.11
C TRP A 228 11.06 -15.31 13.92
N PRO A 229 10.87 -14.92 15.19
CA PRO A 229 11.93 -14.31 15.99
C PRO A 229 13.06 -15.27 16.33
N LYS A 230 12.84 -16.60 16.37
CA LYS A 230 13.93 -17.57 16.56
C LYS A 230 14.77 -17.78 15.30
N HIS A 231 14.23 -17.36 14.15
CA HIS A 231 14.84 -17.51 12.83
C HIS A 231 15.04 -16.16 12.13
N SER A 232 15.21 -15.09 12.92
CA SER A 232 15.35 -13.73 12.40
C SER A 232 16.60 -13.56 11.53
N GLU A 233 17.59 -14.44 11.68
CA GLU A 233 18.82 -14.47 10.89
C GLU A 233 18.54 -14.70 9.41
N GLN A 234 17.42 -15.34 9.04
CA GLN A 234 17.05 -15.48 7.63
C GLN A 234 16.81 -14.12 6.97
N PHE A 235 16.27 -13.16 7.74
CA PHE A 235 15.92 -11.81 7.28
C PHE A 235 16.97 -10.75 7.64
N GLU A 236 18.10 -11.15 8.22
CA GLU A 236 19.24 -10.27 8.43
C GLU A 236 20.03 -10.07 7.14
N GLY A 237 20.33 -8.81 6.82
CA GLY A 237 21.15 -8.44 5.68
C GLY A 237 22.63 -8.70 5.84
N PHE A 238 23.37 -8.66 4.73
CA PHE A 238 24.83 -8.58 4.79
C PHE A 238 25.29 -7.36 5.60
N GLU A 239 26.38 -7.52 6.34
CA GLU A 239 26.99 -6.40 7.09
C GLU A 239 27.57 -5.30 6.19
N LYS A 240 27.98 -5.70 4.99
CA LYS A 240 28.56 -4.86 3.95
C LYS A 240 28.22 -5.44 2.59
N PHE A 241 28.45 -4.68 1.53
CA PHE A 241 28.22 -5.17 0.18
C PHE A 241 29.12 -6.38 -0.11
N PRO A 242 28.59 -7.49 -0.66
CA PRO A 242 29.39 -8.68 -0.96
C PRO A 242 30.31 -8.41 -2.16
N THR A 243 31.61 -8.40 -1.91
CA THR A 243 32.67 -8.12 -2.88
C THR A 243 33.45 -9.36 -3.32
N THR A 244 33.35 -10.47 -2.59
CA THR A 244 34.00 -11.74 -2.95
C THR A 244 33.04 -12.92 -2.89
N ALA A 245 33.46 -14.07 -3.43
CA ALA A 245 32.65 -15.28 -3.44
C ALA A 245 32.45 -15.84 -2.02
N GLU A 246 33.46 -15.73 -1.15
CA GLU A 246 33.46 -16.30 0.20
C GLU A 246 32.41 -15.66 1.12
N GLU A 247 32.02 -14.42 0.82
CA GLU A 247 31.00 -13.65 1.51
C GLU A 247 29.58 -14.11 1.17
N LEU A 248 29.42 -14.95 0.14
CA LEU A 248 28.14 -15.55 -0.25
C LEU A 248 27.92 -16.93 0.39
N PRO A 249 26.65 -17.38 0.49
CA PRO A 249 26.33 -18.76 0.81
C PRO A 249 27.10 -19.76 -0.07
N GLU A 250 27.45 -20.92 0.48
CA GLU A 250 28.31 -21.91 -0.19
C GLU A 250 27.79 -22.28 -1.59
N GLN A 251 26.47 -22.47 -1.71
CA GLN A 251 25.76 -22.82 -2.95
C GLN A 251 25.87 -21.73 -4.02
N TRP A 252 26.22 -20.49 -3.64
CA TRP A 252 26.30 -19.34 -4.54
C TRP A 252 27.74 -18.98 -4.95
N ARG A 253 28.76 -19.54 -4.29
CA ARG A 253 30.15 -19.14 -4.52
C ARG A 253 30.64 -19.46 -5.94
N ALA A 254 30.25 -20.61 -6.49
CA ALA A 254 30.66 -21.03 -7.83
C ALA A 254 30.12 -20.10 -8.95
N ASP A 255 29.01 -19.42 -8.68
CA ASP A 255 28.34 -18.53 -9.63
C ASP A 255 28.71 -17.06 -9.43
N PHE A 256 29.58 -16.77 -8.45
CA PHE A 256 30.11 -15.42 -8.25
C PHE A 256 30.80 -14.92 -9.52
N ARG A 257 30.54 -13.66 -9.86
CA ARG A 257 31.21 -12.92 -10.92
C ARG A 257 31.70 -11.60 -10.33
N PRO A 258 32.91 -11.12 -10.66
CA PRO A 258 33.37 -9.81 -10.19
C PRO A 258 32.39 -8.69 -10.54
N TRP A 259 32.28 -7.70 -9.66
CA TRP A 259 31.49 -6.49 -9.90
C TRP A 259 32.23 -5.52 -10.80
N SER A 260 31.49 -4.61 -11.44
CA SER A 260 32.10 -3.51 -12.16
C SER A 260 32.81 -2.56 -11.18
N ALA A 261 33.82 -1.82 -11.65
CA ALA A 261 34.48 -0.81 -10.83
C ALA A 261 33.49 0.26 -10.32
N THR A 262 32.51 0.63 -11.15
CA THR A 262 31.44 1.57 -10.78
C THR A 262 30.55 1.02 -9.68
N THR A 263 30.11 -0.25 -9.78
CA THR A 263 29.30 -0.90 -8.74
C THR A 263 30.06 -0.97 -7.42
N LEU A 264 31.35 -1.33 -7.44
CA LEU A 264 32.19 -1.36 -6.23
C LEU A 264 32.38 0.03 -5.61
N ALA A 265 32.55 1.06 -6.42
CA ALA A 265 32.66 2.44 -5.94
C ALA A 265 31.36 2.91 -5.28
N ASN A 266 30.20 2.63 -5.88
CA ASN A 266 28.90 2.96 -5.31
C ASN A 266 28.63 2.14 -4.03
N ALA A 267 28.90 0.85 -4.04
CA ALA A 267 28.79 0.00 -2.86
C ALA A 267 29.62 0.52 -1.68
N LYS A 268 30.84 1.00 -1.94
CA LYS A 268 31.68 1.61 -0.91
C LYS A 268 31.06 2.89 -0.34
N ILE A 269 30.45 3.75 -1.17
CA ILE A 269 29.74 4.95 -0.70
C ILE A 269 28.59 4.54 0.24
N ALA A 270 27.85 3.48 -0.08
CA ALA A 270 26.76 2.96 0.74
C ALA A 270 27.26 2.33 2.05
N ASP A 271 28.31 1.50 2.01
CA ASP A 271 28.88 0.87 3.22
C ASP A 271 29.44 1.90 4.21
N GLU A 272 29.95 3.02 3.69
CA GLU A 272 30.58 4.14 4.41
C GLU A 272 29.69 5.40 4.40
N ILE A 273 28.37 5.23 4.34
CA ILE A 273 27.40 6.32 4.17
C ILE A 273 27.41 7.34 5.33
N ASP A 274 27.91 6.93 6.48
CA ASP A 274 28.06 7.71 7.71
C ASP A 274 29.25 8.70 7.65
N LYS A 275 30.18 8.55 6.70
CA LYS A 275 31.29 9.48 6.52
C LYS A 275 30.79 10.85 6.05
N PRO A 276 31.35 11.98 6.53
CA PRO A 276 30.89 13.32 6.17
C PRO A 276 30.80 13.58 4.66
N GLU A 277 31.76 13.08 3.88
CA GLU A 277 31.79 13.22 2.42
C GLU A 277 30.71 12.43 1.69
N ASN A 278 30.18 11.36 2.29
CA ASN A 278 29.09 10.55 1.72
C ASN A 278 27.74 11.04 2.25
N LEU A 279 27.66 11.37 3.53
CA LEU A 279 26.47 11.89 4.20
C LEU A 279 25.98 13.21 3.58
N SER A 280 26.91 14.05 3.11
CA SER A 280 26.60 15.35 2.48
C SER A 280 26.12 15.23 1.03
N ARG A 281 26.24 14.06 0.39
CA ARG A 281 25.75 13.82 -0.98
C ARG A 281 24.22 13.78 -1.06
N PHE A 282 23.59 13.37 0.03
CA PHE A 282 22.15 13.17 0.09
C PHE A 282 21.51 14.23 1.02
N PRO A 283 20.60 15.07 0.49
CA PRO A 283 19.91 16.07 1.30
C PRO A 283 18.96 15.44 2.33
N ASP A 284 18.31 14.34 1.97
CA ASP A 284 17.33 13.64 2.80
C ASP A 284 17.36 12.12 2.52
N GLU A 285 16.55 11.37 3.26
CA GLU A 285 16.44 9.90 3.14
C GLU A 285 15.86 9.48 1.79
N GLY A 286 14.97 10.30 1.21
CA GLY A 286 14.36 10.04 -0.08
C GLY A 286 15.35 10.11 -1.24
N ALA A 287 16.27 11.06 -1.20
CA ALA A 287 17.36 11.16 -2.15
C ALA A 287 18.33 9.97 -2.05
N LEU A 288 18.63 9.48 -0.84
CA LEU A 288 19.38 8.24 -0.65
C LEU A 288 18.63 7.03 -1.23
N GLY A 289 17.35 6.89 -0.92
CA GLY A 289 16.51 5.81 -1.43
C GLY A 289 16.44 5.78 -2.95
N MET A 290 16.22 6.92 -3.60
CA MET A 290 16.28 7.04 -5.06
C MET A 290 17.67 6.68 -5.60
N TRP A 291 18.74 7.11 -4.93
CA TRP A 291 20.09 6.80 -5.36
C TRP A 291 20.36 5.29 -5.34
N ILE A 292 19.83 4.55 -4.38
CA ILE A 292 19.95 3.09 -4.29
C ILE A 292 19.04 2.37 -5.28
N GLN A 293 17.74 2.72 -5.32
CA GLN A 293 16.74 1.92 -6.03
C GLN A 293 16.79 2.09 -7.55
N CYS A 294 17.06 3.30 -8.03
CA CYS A 294 16.78 3.70 -9.40
C CYS A 294 17.89 3.25 -10.36
N PHE A 295 17.51 3.10 -11.64
CA PHE A 295 18.46 2.77 -12.70
C PHE A 295 19.63 3.75 -12.75
N ALA A 296 20.82 3.22 -13.01
CA ALA A 296 22.04 3.99 -13.04
C ALA A 296 21.90 5.23 -13.96
N GLY A 297 22.28 6.40 -13.45
CA GLY A 297 22.26 7.66 -14.19
C GLY A 297 20.92 8.41 -14.18
N VAL A 298 19.86 7.91 -13.55
CA VAL A 298 18.64 8.70 -13.32
C VAL A 298 18.97 9.92 -12.44
N ALA A 299 18.49 11.10 -12.82
CA ALA A 299 18.68 12.33 -12.04
C ALA A 299 17.81 12.31 -10.78
N ILE A 300 18.37 12.76 -9.65
CA ILE A 300 17.66 12.80 -8.37
C ILE A 300 17.21 14.24 -8.10
N PRO A 301 15.91 14.53 -8.01
CA PRO A 301 15.41 15.87 -7.73
C PRO A 301 16.04 16.45 -6.45
N GLY A 302 16.57 17.67 -6.52
CA GLY A 302 17.18 18.34 -5.38
C GLY A 302 18.56 17.83 -4.96
N SER A 303 19.18 16.91 -5.70
CA SER A 303 20.56 16.45 -5.46
C SER A 303 21.44 16.62 -6.71
N SER A 304 22.75 16.78 -6.50
CA SER A 304 23.75 16.71 -7.57
C SER A 304 24.11 15.29 -7.96
N GLU A 305 23.70 14.29 -7.16
CA GLU A 305 23.94 12.89 -7.42
C GLU A 305 23.02 12.35 -8.53
N ARG A 306 23.47 11.27 -9.14
CA ARG A 306 22.67 10.46 -10.06
C ARG A 306 22.54 9.06 -9.49
N ALA A 307 21.42 8.40 -9.74
CA ALA A 307 21.15 7.08 -9.20
C ALA A 307 22.25 6.08 -9.55
N SER A 308 22.54 5.19 -8.61
CA SER A 308 23.66 4.25 -8.67
C SER A 308 23.36 2.98 -9.46
N GLY A 309 22.09 2.58 -9.54
CA GLY A 309 21.69 1.27 -10.08
C GLY A 309 21.92 0.08 -9.13
N LEU A 310 22.36 0.31 -7.88
CA LEU A 310 22.75 -0.77 -6.95
C LEU A 310 21.64 -1.79 -6.74
N HIS A 311 20.40 -1.36 -6.50
CA HIS A 311 19.29 -2.28 -6.31
C HIS A 311 19.08 -3.22 -7.52
N GLY A 312 19.09 -2.67 -8.74
CA GLY A 312 19.00 -3.47 -9.97
C GLY A 312 20.17 -4.44 -10.12
N ASP A 313 21.40 -3.96 -9.91
CA ASP A 313 22.61 -4.80 -9.93
C ASP A 313 22.48 -6.00 -8.98
N LEU A 314 21.98 -5.76 -7.76
CA LEU A 314 21.76 -6.80 -6.75
C LEU A 314 20.71 -7.83 -7.19
N HIS A 315 19.61 -7.41 -7.81
CA HIS A 315 18.60 -8.35 -8.30
C HIS A 315 19.08 -9.17 -9.51
N PHE A 316 19.83 -8.56 -10.42
CA PHE A 316 20.17 -9.22 -11.69
C PHE A 316 21.48 -10.00 -11.66
N LYS A 317 22.39 -9.70 -10.72
CA LYS A 317 23.72 -10.34 -10.63
C LYS A 317 23.66 -11.85 -10.55
N TRP A 318 22.67 -12.38 -9.84
CA TRP A 318 22.60 -13.77 -9.47
C TRP A 318 21.38 -14.49 -10.02
N VAL A 319 20.84 -14.00 -11.14
CA VAL A 319 19.79 -14.72 -11.85
C VAL A 319 20.29 -16.11 -12.25
N ARG A 320 19.51 -17.12 -11.87
CA ARG A 320 19.73 -18.54 -12.13
C ARG A 320 18.89 -18.94 -13.36
N PRO A 321 19.43 -18.91 -14.60
CA PRO A 321 18.61 -19.07 -15.81
C PRO A 321 17.92 -20.44 -15.91
N ASN A 322 18.44 -21.47 -15.24
CA ASN A 322 17.84 -22.80 -15.21
C ASN A 322 16.94 -23.02 -13.97
N ASN A 323 16.87 -22.04 -13.05
CA ASN A 323 16.10 -22.10 -11.82
C ASN A 323 15.52 -20.72 -11.46
N THR A 324 14.50 -20.28 -12.21
CA THR A 324 13.94 -18.92 -12.11
C THR A 324 12.69 -18.79 -11.25
N ASP A 325 12.13 -19.91 -10.77
CA ASP A 325 10.80 -19.94 -10.12
C ASP A 325 10.77 -19.08 -8.86
N HIS A 326 11.78 -19.20 -8.02
CA HIS A 326 12.03 -18.35 -6.84
C HIS A 326 13.31 -17.53 -7.03
N GLY A 327 13.67 -17.23 -8.26
CA GLY A 327 14.93 -16.53 -8.56
C GLY A 327 14.87 -15.08 -8.11
N VAL A 328 15.99 -14.55 -7.60
CA VAL A 328 16.08 -13.16 -7.12
C VAL A 328 15.71 -12.10 -8.19
N GLY A 329 15.88 -12.42 -9.48
CA GLY A 329 15.46 -11.54 -10.58
C GLY A 329 14.00 -11.71 -11.04
N ASN A 330 13.26 -12.67 -10.48
CA ASN A 330 11.85 -12.88 -10.80
C ASN A 330 10.99 -11.96 -9.93
N GLN A 331 10.56 -10.82 -10.45
CA GLN A 331 9.81 -9.81 -9.66
C GLN A 331 8.50 -10.31 -9.06
N PHE A 332 7.94 -11.43 -9.54
CA PHE A 332 6.71 -12.00 -9.00
C PHE A 332 6.91 -12.84 -7.73
N THR A 333 8.12 -13.35 -7.50
CA THR A 333 8.41 -14.35 -6.46
C THR A 333 9.80 -14.16 -5.85
N ASN A 334 10.49 -13.05 -6.14
CA ASN A 334 11.84 -12.80 -5.66
C ASN A 334 11.94 -12.76 -4.13
N ILE A 335 10.86 -12.40 -3.44
CA ILE A 335 10.79 -12.41 -1.97
C ILE A 335 10.84 -13.82 -1.37
N ASP A 336 10.65 -14.88 -2.18
CA ASP A 336 10.88 -16.26 -1.75
C ASP A 336 12.39 -16.55 -1.65
N ASN A 337 13.22 -15.82 -2.39
CA ASN A 337 14.65 -16.07 -2.47
C ASN A 337 15.38 -15.62 -1.20
N TYR A 338 16.24 -16.47 -0.64
CA TYR A 338 17.02 -16.12 0.55
C TYR A 338 17.90 -14.89 0.32
N MET A 339 18.47 -14.75 -0.87
CA MET A 339 19.36 -13.64 -1.17
C MET A 339 18.61 -12.32 -1.33
N PHE A 340 17.32 -12.31 -1.67
CA PHE A 340 16.51 -11.09 -1.60
C PHE A 340 16.64 -10.42 -0.24
N TRP A 341 16.45 -11.19 0.83
CA TRP A 341 16.51 -10.70 2.21
C TRP A 341 17.92 -10.28 2.62
N LYS A 342 18.96 -10.96 2.13
CA LYS A 342 20.35 -10.56 2.39
C LYS A 342 20.70 -9.21 1.80
N LEU A 343 20.16 -8.93 0.64
CA LEU A 343 20.41 -7.72 -0.13
C LEU A 343 19.60 -6.54 0.42
N HIS A 344 18.30 -6.75 0.64
CA HIS A 344 17.42 -5.74 1.20
C HIS A 344 17.74 -5.42 2.66
N GLY A 345 18.16 -6.41 3.45
CA GLY A 345 18.66 -6.15 4.79
C GLY A 345 19.97 -5.35 4.81
N TRP A 346 20.82 -5.46 3.78
CA TRP A 346 22.01 -4.61 3.64
C TRP A 346 21.60 -3.17 3.31
N ILE A 347 20.66 -2.98 2.39
CA ILE A 347 20.08 -1.66 2.08
C ILE A 347 19.49 -1.02 3.34
N ASP A 348 18.74 -1.80 4.14
CA ASP A 348 18.15 -1.33 5.39
C ASP A 348 19.23 -0.89 6.42
N LYS A 349 20.33 -1.64 6.54
CA LYS A 349 21.48 -1.27 7.37
C LYS A 349 22.18 0.01 6.89
N VAL A 350 22.32 0.19 5.57
CA VAL A 350 22.84 1.43 4.97
C VAL A 350 21.94 2.60 5.34
N TRP A 351 20.63 2.45 5.19
CA TRP A 351 19.68 3.50 5.54
C TRP A 351 19.70 3.82 7.04
N GLU A 352 19.79 2.81 7.91
CA GLU A 352 19.89 3.02 9.34
C GLU A 352 21.17 3.78 9.74
N LYS A 353 22.33 3.42 9.16
CA LYS A 353 23.59 4.16 9.35
C LYS A 353 23.44 5.62 8.94
N TYR A 354 22.79 5.88 7.80
CA TYR A 354 22.52 7.24 7.34
C TYR A 354 21.63 8.02 8.32
N ARG A 355 20.51 7.42 8.77
CA ARG A 355 19.60 8.04 9.74
C ARG A 355 20.33 8.42 11.03
N VAL A 356 21.06 7.48 11.63
CA VAL A 356 21.84 7.71 12.86
C VAL A 356 22.88 8.81 12.66
N ALA A 357 23.60 8.80 11.53
CA ALA A 357 24.60 9.83 11.21
C ALA A 357 23.99 11.22 11.00
N LYS A 358 22.73 11.32 10.53
CA LYS A 358 21.96 12.57 10.47
C LYS A 358 21.32 12.98 11.82
N GLY A 359 21.49 12.17 12.86
CA GLY A 359 20.90 12.43 14.18
C GLY A 359 19.40 12.06 14.27
N LEU A 360 18.90 11.25 13.34
CA LEU A 360 17.54 10.74 13.37
C LEU A 360 17.47 9.50 14.27
N SER A 361 16.42 9.41 15.07
CA SER A 361 16.21 8.27 15.98
C SER A 361 15.66 7.05 15.22
N PRO A 362 16.08 5.82 15.59
CA PRO A 362 15.39 4.60 15.19
C PRO A 362 13.94 4.54 15.71
N ASP A 363 13.68 5.21 16.85
CA ASP A 363 12.38 5.28 17.51
C ASP A 363 11.52 6.48 17.08
N ASP A 364 11.92 7.19 16.03
CA ASP A 364 11.20 8.34 15.48
C ASP A 364 9.72 7.98 15.18
N PRO A 365 8.74 8.65 15.83
CA PRO A 365 7.33 8.39 15.60
C PRO A 365 6.93 8.51 14.13
N LYS A 366 7.52 9.46 13.40
CA LYS A 366 7.24 9.64 11.98
C LYS A 366 7.63 8.39 11.18
N LEU A 367 8.80 7.82 11.46
CA LEU A 367 9.24 6.59 10.81
C LEU A 367 8.31 5.42 11.12
N LYS A 368 7.84 5.30 12.38
CA LYS A 368 6.89 4.26 12.78
C LYS A 368 5.57 4.40 12.02
N ASP A 369 5.03 5.62 11.94
CA ASP A 369 3.80 5.92 11.20
C ASP A 369 3.96 5.64 9.70
N ASP A 370 5.11 5.99 9.11
CA ASP A 370 5.38 5.76 7.69
C ASP A 370 5.57 4.27 7.36
N ILE A 371 6.21 3.49 8.24
CA ILE A 371 6.30 2.03 8.12
C ILE A 371 4.90 1.39 8.21
N ALA A 372 4.07 1.84 9.16
CA ALA A 372 2.69 1.39 9.28
C ALA A 372 1.86 1.76 8.03
N ALA A 373 2.08 2.94 7.45
CA ALA A 373 1.44 3.33 6.19
C ALA A 373 1.80 2.38 5.03
N GLN A 374 3.06 1.94 4.94
CA GLN A 374 3.46 0.95 3.93
C GLN A 374 2.84 -0.43 4.18
N CYS A 375 2.69 -0.82 5.45
CA CYS A 375 1.96 -2.01 5.84
C CYS A 375 0.51 -1.98 5.34
N TYR A 376 -0.25 -0.92 5.67
CA TYR A 376 -1.63 -0.78 5.22
C TYR A 376 -1.78 -0.73 3.69
N GLU A 377 -0.81 -0.12 3.00
CA GLU A 377 -0.79 -0.10 1.53
C GLU A 377 -0.63 -1.51 0.96
N MET A 378 0.32 -2.30 1.47
CA MET A 378 0.53 -3.69 1.04
C MET A 378 -0.70 -4.56 1.33
N ASP A 379 -1.33 -4.38 2.49
CA ASP A 379 -2.59 -5.02 2.88
C ASP A 379 -3.75 -4.67 1.95
N ALA A 380 -3.89 -3.39 1.57
CA ALA A 380 -4.93 -2.95 0.65
C ALA A 380 -4.72 -3.55 -0.76
N ILE A 381 -3.47 -3.63 -1.21
CA ILE A 381 -3.11 -4.27 -2.47
C ILE A 381 -3.42 -5.77 -2.42
N ALA A 382 -3.05 -6.46 -1.33
CA ALA A 382 -3.36 -7.88 -1.12
C ALA A 382 -4.87 -8.15 -1.22
N ARG A 383 -5.71 -7.27 -0.66
CA ARG A 383 -7.18 -7.39 -0.77
C ARG A 383 -7.73 -7.15 -2.19
N VAL A 384 -7.06 -6.34 -3.02
CA VAL A 384 -7.42 -6.23 -4.44
C VAL A 384 -7.13 -7.54 -5.17
N ILE A 385 -6.02 -8.19 -4.84
CA ILE A 385 -5.61 -9.47 -5.43
C ILE A 385 -6.54 -10.59 -4.97
N ASN A 386 -6.79 -10.66 -3.67
CA ASN A 386 -7.63 -11.66 -3.05
C ASN A 386 -8.65 -11.00 -2.10
N PRO A 387 -9.87 -10.73 -2.59
CA PRO A 387 -10.93 -10.13 -1.78
C PRO A 387 -11.45 -11.00 -0.63
N SER A 388 -11.01 -12.27 -0.56
CA SER A 388 -11.38 -13.18 0.53
C SER A 388 -10.43 -13.12 1.73
N LEU A 389 -9.33 -12.36 1.62
CA LEU A 389 -8.52 -12.02 2.79
C LEU A 389 -9.39 -11.19 3.74
N GLU A 390 -9.76 -11.81 4.86
CA GLU A 390 -10.49 -11.13 5.92
C GLU A 390 -9.68 -9.91 6.36
N PRO A 391 -10.32 -8.75 6.58
CA PRO A 391 -9.65 -7.64 7.23
C PRO A 391 -9.01 -8.19 8.51
N ASN A 392 -7.74 -7.89 8.76
CA ASN A 392 -7.20 -8.07 10.09
C ASN A 392 -8.23 -7.50 11.06
N PRO A 393 -8.65 -8.21 12.11
CA PRO A 393 -9.83 -7.78 12.84
C PRO A 393 -9.66 -6.37 13.46
N GLY A 394 -8.44 -5.78 13.46
CA GLY A 394 -8.14 -4.39 13.80
C GLY A 394 -8.27 -3.34 12.68
N THR A 395 -8.37 -3.74 11.40
CA THR A 395 -8.51 -2.81 10.25
C THR A 395 -9.95 -2.31 10.03
N SER A 396 -10.89 -2.66 10.91
CA SER A 396 -12.22 -2.05 10.92
C SER A 396 -12.90 -2.08 12.28
N THR A 397 -12.23 -1.56 13.32
CA THR A 397 -12.98 -0.79 14.32
C THR A 397 -12.51 0.64 14.23
N PRO A 398 -13.40 1.62 14.01
CA PRO A 398 -13.02 3.00 14.19
C PRO A 398 -12.40 3.09 15.59
N THR A 399 -11.19 3.64 15.71
CA THR A 399 -10.93 4.52 16.85
C THR A 399 -12.20 5.35 17.01
N THR A 400 -12.78 5.38 18.21
CA THR A 400 -14.10 6.01 18.43
C THR A 400 -13.94 7.51 18.25
N GLU A 401 -13.83 7.91 16.99
CA GLU A 401 -13.60 9.27 16.58
C GLU A 401 -14.85 10.03 16.94
N SER A 402 -14.64 11.14 17.62
CA SER A 402 -15.68 12.02 18.09
C SER A 402 -15.49 13.40 17.47
N GLY A 403 -16.44 14.29 17.73
CA GLY A 403 -16.45 15.63 17.15
C GLY A 403 -17.45 15.77 16.00
N VAL A 404 -17.65 17.03 15.60
CA VAL A 404 -18.73 17.43 14.69
C VAL A 404 -18.61 16.76 13.32
N PHE A 405 -17.39 16.61 12.80
CA PHE A 405 -17.21 15.97 11.50
C PHE A 405 -17.66 14.51 11.53
N HIS A 406 -17.12 13.71 12.45
CA HIS A 406 -17.44 12.27 12.53
C HIS A 406 -18.92 12.03 12.85
N THR A 407 -19.50 12.80 13.78
CA THR A 407 -20.86 12.53 14.27
C THR A 407 -21.98 13.17 13.43
N ALA A 408 -21.72 14.28 12.73
CA ALA A 408 -22.75 15.04 12.04
C ALA A 408 -22.48 15.28 10.55
N VAL A 409 -21.22 15.38 10.11
CA VAL A 409 -20.90 15.67 8.70
C VAL A 409 -20.68 14.39 7.88
N ARG A 410 -19.86 13.46 8.37
CA ARG A 410 -19.60 12.18 7.70
C ARG A 410 -20.87 11.38 7.39
N PRO A 411 -21.88 11.29 8.29
CA PRO A 411 -23.15 10.64 7.95
C PRO A 411 -23.89 11.28 6.78
N ILE A 412 -23.72 12.58 6.51
CA ILE A 412 -24.30 13.26 5.34
C ILE A 412 -23.64 12.73 4.05
N PHE A 413 -22.32 12.54 4.08
CA PHE A 413 -21.57 12.03 2.93
C PHE A 413 -21.82 10.54 2.68
N GLU A 414 -21.92 9.76 3.75
CA GLU A 414 -22.15 8.31 3.68
C GLU A 414 -23.64 7.94 3.57
N SER A 415 -24.53 8.93 3.64
CA SER A 415 -25.96 8.72 3.46
C SER A 415 -26.28 8.07 2.11
N ALA A 416 -27.03 6.96 2.17
CA ALA A 416 -27.55 6.27 0.98
C ALA A 416 -28.48 7.14 0.13
N VAL A 417 -29.02 8.24 0.71
CA VAL A 417 -29.90 9.19 0.01
C VAL A 417 -29.11 10.06 -0.95
N HIS A 418 -27.96 10.58 -0.50
CA HIS A 418 -27.16 11.53 -1.27
C HIS A 418 -26.11 10.80 -2.13
N LYS A 419 -25.61 9.64 -1.70
CA LYS A 419 -24.62 8.86 -2.46
C LYS A 419 -23.34 9.66 -2.76
N CYS A 420 -22.95 10.62 -1.90
CA CYS A 420 -21.68 11.33 -2.04
C CYS A 420 -20.53 10.31 -1.98
N SER A 421 -20.52 9.46 -0.96
CA SER A 421 -19.58 8.34 -0.84
C SER A 421 -19.72 7.32 -1.97
N GLY A 422 -20.87 7.20 -2.64
CA GLY A 422 -21.00 6.29 -3.79
C GLY A 422 -20.13 6.67 -4.99
N CYS A 423 -19.84 7.97 -5.18
CA CYS A 423 -18.92 8.44 -6.22
C CYS A 423 -17.54 8.79 -5.64
N HIS A 424 -17.52 9.23 -4.38
CA HIS A 424 -16.35 9.67 -3.62
C HIS A 424 -16.09 8.69 -2.46
N ALA A 425 -16.02 7.40 -2.79
CA ALA A 425 -15.84 6.34 -1.82
C ALA A 425 -14.44 6.37 -1.20
N ALA A 426 -14.10 5.36 -0.42
CA ALA A 426 -12.77 5.29 0.17
C ALA A 426 -11.69 5.31 -0.91
N PRO A 427 -10.47 5.76 -0.58
CA PRO A 427 -9.36 5.80 -1.51
C PRO A 427 -9.17 4.43 -2.16
N SER A 428 -9.38 3.36 -1.37
CA SER A 428 -9.49 1.93 -1.69
C SER A 428 -10.61 1.54 -2.67
N THR A 429 -11.25 2.46 -3.39
CA THR A 429 -12.30 2.13 -4.38
C THR A 429 -12.20 2.99 -5.66
N GLY A 430 -11.11 3.75 -5.82
CA GLY A 430 -10.93 4.64 -6.97
C GLY A 430 -11.90 5.84 -6.97
N PRO A 431 -11.84 6.71 -5.94
CA PRO A 431 -12.81 7.79 -5.78
C PRO A 431 -12.76 8.80 -6.93
N HIS A 432 -13.92 9.27 -7.37
CA HIS A 432 -14.02 10.29 -8.41
C HIS A 432 -13.27 11.56 -8.01
N ALA A 433 -12.53 12.13 -8.96
CA ALA A 433 -11.65 13.29 -8.77
C ALA A 433 -10.54 13.10 -7.72
N GLY A 434 -10.26 11.88 -7.26
CA GLY A 434 -9.31 11.62 -6.18
C GLY A 434 -9.76 12.22 -4.85
N LEU A 435 -11.07 12.25 -4.61
CA LEU A 435 -11.69 12.82 -3.41
C LEU A 435 -12.46 11.71 -2.68
N SER A 436 -12.04 11.36 -1.47
CA SER A 436 -12.75 10.41 -0.61
C SER A 436 -13.55 11.13 0.46
N LEU A 437 -14.82 10.76 0.61
CA LEU A 437 -15.78 11.35 1.53
C LEU A 437 -16.40 10.31 2.48
N GLY A 438 -15.93 9.06 2.45
CA GLY A 438 -16.41 7.99 3.32
C GLY A 438 -15.72 6.66 3.05
N GLY A 439 -16.28 5.58 3.60
CA GLY A 439 -15.78 4.21 3.45
C GLY A 439 -14.87 3.79 4.60
N ASP A 440 -13.87 2.95 4.34
CA ASP A 440 -12.97 2.36 5.36
C ASP A 440 -11.84 3.30 5.83
N ILE A 441 -11.88 4.59 5.50
CA ILE A 441 -10.91 5.58 6.00
C ILE A 441 -11.40 6.33 7.24
N SER A 442 -10.44 6.79 8.06
CA SER A 442 -10.74 7.56 9.27
C SER A 442 -11.36 8.92 8.92
N SER A 443 -12.19 9.45 9.82
CA SER A 443 -12.74 10.79 9.66
C SER A 443 -11.63 11.85 9.67
N ALA A 444 -10.55 11.62 10.42
CA ALA A 444 -9.38 12.50 10.43
C ALA A 444 -8.71 12.57 9.05
N ASP A 445 -8.54 11.43 8.38
CA ASP A 445 -7.96 11.38 7.03
C ASP A 445 -8.87 12.01 5.98
N ILE A 446 -10.20 11.82 6.10
CA ILE A 446 -11.16 12.53 5.25
C ILE A 446 -10.98 14.04 5.42
N VAL A 447 -10.94 14.55 6.66
CA VAL A 447 -10.78 15.99 6.90
C VAL A 447 -9.43 16.50 6.39
N ALA A 448 -8.34 15.75 6.61
CA ALA A 448 -7.00 16.11 6.11
C ALA A 448 -6.96 16.15 4.57
N GLY A 449 -7.70 15.27 3.90
CA GLY A 449 -7.89 15.25 2.45
C GLY A 449 -8.79 16.36 1.89
N LEU A 450 -9.52 17.06 2.75
CA LEU A 450 -10.45 18.14 2.38
C LEU A 450 -9.90 19.53 2.65
N VAL A 451 -9.36 19.75 3.84
CA VAL A 451 -9.02 21.08 4.34
C VAL A 451 -7.83 21.64 3.57
N ASN A 452 -8.04 22.82 2.99
CA ASN A 452 -7.06 23.57 2.23
C ASN A 452 -6.46 22.87 0.99
N LYS A 453 -7.03 21.74 0.55
CA LYS A 453 -6.58 21.04 -0.64
C LYS A 453 -7.12 21.70 -1.92
N PRO A 454 -6.33 21.82 -3.01
CA PRO A 454 -6.82 22.32 -4.30
C PRO A 454 -7.96 21.44 -4.84
N SER A 455 -8.98 22.05 -5.46
CA SER A 455 -10.03 21.28 -6.13
C SER A 455 -9.73 21.09 -7.62
N LYS A 456 -9.65 19.83 -8.09
CA LYS A 456 -9.46 19.52 -9.53
C LYS A 456 -10.56 20.08 -10.44
N GLY A 457 -11.78 20.19 -9.90
CA GLY A 457 -12.95 20.71 -10.61
C GLY A 457 -13.40 22.11 -10.16
N GLY A 458 -12.64 22.78 -9.30
CA GLY A 458 -13.00 24.09 -8.73
C GLY A 458 -12.13 25.24 -9.18
N GLY A 459 -11.30 25.09 -10.21
CA GLY A 459 -10.46 26.18 -10.72
C GLY A 459 -9.55 26.78 -9.65
N GLN A 460 -9.86 28.01 -9.21
CA GLN A 460 -9.14 28.71 -8.14
C GLN A 460 -9.53 28.29 -6.72
N PHE A 461 -10.64 27.57 -6.54
CA PHE A 461 -11.15 27.20 -5.22
C PHE A 461 -10.40 26.00 -4.61
N ARG A 462 -10.43 25.95 -3.27
CA ARG A 462 -10.00 24.78 -2.47
C ARG A 462 -11.23 23.94 -2.10
N LEU A 463 -11.03 22.66 -1.79
CA LEU A 463 -12.10 21.74 -1.41
C LEU A 463 -12.85 22.26 -0.17
N VAL A 464 -12.14 22.52 0.93
CA VAL A 464 -12.65 23.20 2.13
C VAL A 464 -11.71 24.32 2.54
N VAL A 465 -12.26 25.51 2.78
CA VAL A 465 -11.57 26.68 3.34
C VAL A 465 -12.13 26.93 4.74
N PRO A 466 -11.36 26.61 5.81
CA PRO A 466 -11.76 26.88 7.18
C PRO A 466 -12.27 28.30 7.39
N GLY A 467 -13.43 28.44 8.03
CA GLY A 467 -14.08 29.71 8.31
C GLY A 467 -14.83 30.34 7.13
N ASN A 468 -14.73 29.78 5.91
CA ASN A 468 -15.30 30.40 4.72
C ASN A 468 -16.02 29.39 3.80
N PRO A 469 -17.29 29.06 4.08
CA PRO A 469 -18.07 28.14 3.25
C PRO A 469 -18.27 28.65 1.82
N ASP A 470 -18.34 29.97 1.62
CA ASP A 470 -18.55 30.56 0.29
C ASP A 470 -17.27 30.55 -0.58
N GLN A 471 -16.13 30.14 0.00
CA GLN A 471 -14.88 29.83 -0.71
C GLN A 471 -14.54 28.34 -0.70
N SER A 472 -15.43 27.50 -0.17
CA SER A 472 -15.23 26.05 -0.08
C SER A 472 -15.94 25.34 -1.22
N TRP A 473 -15.17 24.81 -2.17
CA TRP A 473 -15.72 24.20 -3.38
C TRP A 473 -16.68 23.05 -3.09
N LEU A 474 -16.37 22.23 -2.07
CA LEU A 474 -17.25 21.14 -1.64
C LEU A 474 -18.65 21.66 -1.30
N TYR A 475 -18.74 22.71 -0.48
CA TYR A 475 -20.00 23.31 -0.08
C TYR A 475 -20.75 23.92 -1.27
N LEU A 476 -20.04 24.69 -2.11
CA LEU A 476 -20.62 25.31 -3.30
C LEU A 476 -21.24 24.29 -4.26
N LYS A 477 -20.63 23.10 -4.36
CA LYS A 477 -21.11 22.00 -5.21
C LYS A 477 -22.36 21.33 -4.65
N VAL A 478 -22.38 21.02 -3.36
CA VAL A 478 -23.53 20.35 -2.72
C VAL A 478 -24.72 21.27 -2.50
N SER A 479 -24.49 22.58 -2.38
CA SER A 479 -25.55 23.60 -2.27
C SER A 479 -26.07 24.11 -3.63
N GLY A 480 -25.41 23.74 -4.74
CA GLY A 480 -25.73 24.21 -6.08
C GLY A 480 -25.36 25.67 -6.38
N MET A 481 -24.53 26.28 -5.55
CA MET A 481 -24.04 27.66 -5.71
C MET A 481 -22.79 27.78 -6.59
N ALA A 482 -22.17 26.65 -6.97
CA ALA A 482 -20.92 26.61 -7.73
C ALA A 482 -20.96 27.39 -9.06
N ALA A 483 -22.11 27.38 -9.77
CA ALA A 483 -22.27 28.12 -11.03
C ALA A 483 -22.20 29.65 -10.86
N SER A 484 -22.72 30.17 -9.74
CA SER A 484 -22.71 31.61 -9.42
C SER A 484 -21.49 32.05 -8.61
N ALA A 485 -20.65 31.12 -8.15
CA ALA A 485 -19.50 31.42 -7.30
C ALA A 485 -18.34 32.12 -8.03
N GLY A 486 -18.43 32.29 -9.36
CA GLY A 486 -17.38 32.95 -10.15
C GLY A 486 -16.12 32.09 -10.30
N CYS A 487 -16.29 30.77 -10.51
CA CYS A 487 -15.17 29.88 -10.78
C CYS A 487 -14.37 30.34 -12.02
N ARG A 488 -13.04 30.36 -11.89
CA ARG A 488 -12.05 30.68 -12.91
C ARG A 488 -11.09 29.50 -13.00
N PRO A 489 -10.90 28.90 -14.20
CA PRO A 489 -9.92 27.84 -14.37
C PRO A 489 -8.52 28.28 -13.92
N SER A 490 -7.73 27.34 -13.43
CA SER A 490 -6.32 27.55 -13.06
C SER A 490 -5.43 26.67 -13.93
N ALA A 491 -4.10 26.78 -13.76
CA ALA A 491 -3.14 25.97 -14.51
C ALA A 491 -3.33 24.45 -14.30
N THR A 492 -3.96 24.04 -13.19
CA THR A 492 -4.08 22.64 -12.80
C THR A 492 -5.52 22.19 -12.55
N ALA A 493 -6.53 23.05 -12.76
CA ALA A 493 -7.92 22.73 -12.47
C ALA A 493 -8.92 23.42 -13.42
N SER A 494 -9.97 22.67 -13.75
CA SER A 494 -11.12 23.14 -14.54
C SER A 494 -12.25 23.64 -13.63
N CYS A 495 -13.26 24.31 -14.19
CA CYS A 495 -14.46 24.74 -13.49
C CYS A 495 -15.66 23.86 -13.82
N MET A 496 -15.90 22.85 -12.99
CA MET A 496 -17.03 21.93 -13.12
C MET A 496 -18.17 22.38 -12.20
N THR A 497 -19.03 23.27 -12.67
CA THR A 497 -20.01 23.98 -11.82
C THR A 497 -21.32 23.22 -11.54
N GLY A 498 -21.54 22.05 -12.11
CA GLY A 498 -22.76 21.27 -11.88
C GLY A 498 -22.95 20.89 -10.41
N VAL A 499 -24.20 20.77 -9.95
CA VAL A 499 -24.52 20.24 -8.61
C VAL A 499 -23.92 18.84 -8.43
N MET A 500 -23.45 18.55 -7.23
CA MET A 500 -23.07 17.20 -6.79
C MET A 500 -23.74 16.89 -5.47
N PRO A 501 -24.24 15.66 -5.25
CA PRO A 501 -24.43 14.57 -6.21
C PRO A 501 -25.31 14.98 -7.40
N GLN A 502 -25.10 14.39 -8.57
CA GLN A 502 -25.93 14.72 -9.74
C GLN A 502 -27.35 14.18 -9.53
N ALA A 503 -28.33 15.09 -9.45
CA ALA A 503 -29.76 14.76 -9.48
C ALA A 503 -30.32 15.05 -10.87
N ALA A 504 -31.34 14.28 -11.28
CA ALA A 504 -31.96 14.41 -12.61
C ALA A 504 -32.55 15.81 -12.87
N ASP A 505 -32.94 16.54 -11.83
CA ASP A 505 -33.47 17.91 -11.92
C ASP A 505 -32.41 19.00 -11.67
N GLY A 506 -31.14 18.61 -11.49
CA GLY A 506 -30.02 19.52 -11.27
C GLY A 506 -30.03 20.25 -9.92
N LYS A 507 -30.88 19.83 -8.97
CA LYS A 507 -31.01 20.48 -7.65
C LYS A 507 -30.16 19.78 -6.57
N PRO A 508 -29.77 20.51 -5.50
CA PRO A 508 -29.14 19.92 -4.33
C PRO A 508 -29.92 18.71 -3.80
N SER A 509 -29.24 17.59 -3.58
CA SER A 509 -29.86 16.42 -2.94
C SER A 509 -29.93 16.57 -1.42
N LEU A 510 -28.99 17.30 -0.82
CA LEU A 510 -28.94 17.55 0.62
C LEU A 510 -30.11 18.45 1.04
N THR A 511 -30.72 18.12 2.18
CA THR A 511 -31.74 18.95 2.81
C THR A 511 -31.13 20.27 3.32
N SER A 512 -31.99 21.28 3.55
CA SER A 512 -31.55 22.54 4.14
C SER A 512 -30.86 22.36 5.50
N ALA A 513 -31.28 21.37 6.29
CA ALA A 513 -30.67 21.07 7.58
C ALA A 513 -29.25 20.48 7.41
N GLU A 514 -29.07 19.52 6.50
CA GLU A 514 -27.75 18.93 6.21
C GLU A 514 -26.78 19.96 5.62
N LEU A 515 -27.27 20.82 4.72
CA LEU A 515 -26.51 21.95 4.19
C LEU A 515 -26.11 22.93 5.31
N ALA A 516 -27.00 23.19 6.27
CA ALA A 516 -26.68 24.03 7.42
C ALA A 516 -25.60 23.38 8.31
N THR A 517 -25.70 22.08 8.58
CA THR A 517 -24.67 21.33 9.34
C THR A 517 -23.31 21.39 8.68
N LEU A 518 -23.22 21.11 7.37
CA LEU A 518 -21.96 21.18 6.64
C LEU A 518 -21.41 22.62 6.61
N ARG A 519 -22.28 23.62 6.36
CA ARG A 519 -21.89 25.03 6.36
C ARG A 519 -21.31 25.43 7.72
N GLN A 520 -21.98 25.04 8.80
CA GLN A 520 -21.56 25.35 10.17
C GLN A 520 -20.21 24.72 10.49
N TRP A 521 -20.00 23.43 10.18
CA TRP A 521 -18.70 22.78 10.39
C TRP A 521 -17.55 23.53 9.68
N ILE A 522 -17.77 23.99 8.43
CA ILE A 522 -16.77 24.79 7.72
C ILE A 522 -16.56 26.15 8.40
N GLN A 523 -17.65 26.84 8.79
CA GLN A 523 -17.60 28.13 9.47
C GLN A 523 -16.85 28.05 10.82
N ASP A 524 -16.98 26.93 11.52
CA ASP A 524 -16.28 26.65 12.79
C ASP A 524 -14.79 26.32 12.60
N GLY A 525 -14.28 26.44 11.37
CA GLY A 525 -12.88 26.19 11.04
C GLY A 525 -12.59 24.78 10.54
N ALA A 526 -13.62 24.01 10.19
CA ALA A 526 -13.49 22.62 9.77
C ALA A 526 -12.65 21.77 10.74
N PRO A 527 -12.95 21.79 12.06
CA PRO A 527 -12.16 21.08 13.05
C PRO A 527 -12.07 19.59 12.70
N ALA A 528 -10.87 19.03 12.84
CA ALA A 528 -10.64 17.61 12.72
C ALA A 528 -11.36 16.86 13.85
N PRO A 529 -11.74 15.59 13.64
CA PRO A 529 -12.24 14.72 14.70
C PRO A 529 -11.19 14.55 15.80
N THR A 530 -11.67 14.29 17.01
CA THR A 530 -10.83 13.88 18.15
C THR A 530 -10.87 12.36 18.28
N GLN A 531 -9.71 11.75 18.52
CA GLN A 531 -9.59 10.32 18.81
C GLN A 531 -10.01 9.99 20.24
#